data_AF-A0A2J6Q7K5-F1
#
_entry.id   AF-A0A2J6Q7K5-F1
#
_cell.length_a   1.000
_cell.length_b   1.000
_cell.length_c   1.000
_cell.angle_alpha   90.00
_cell.angle_beta   90.00
_cell.angle_gamma   90.00
#
_symmetry.space_group_name_H-M   'P 1'
#
loop_
_entity.id
_entity.type
_entity.pdbx_description
1 polymer ?
#
loop_
_entity_poly.entity_id
_entity_poly.type
_entity_poly.pdbx_seq_one_letter_code
_entity_poly.pdbx_strand_id
1 'polypeptide(L)'
;MSADKAPVEKLPLAARKNVRDGWENKKGDLEAQMLTLLGVPWKLEANALAIYPYAEEDGYGKNSPGDCIFAYFDAFVYSLKNSFLAYHGDSGKEELNTVCPTHTVTLVASPKFSYSGCDVQDGQLRLLFHPDKLGSNISYVGEKIAEALSDAPQPEGASPLSYAARHSIKTDYTTSIIPLLEKARKLLQNPKFEFQPNFEALGAKLKSGKDVRDDWETNLGSFAFKYLEAFVDVLEREKFGEDEMLREGFEEGVPKGVVQLKVVDTLKNGGYNEVLLDDGTLIIQTTPDKWGTNIHYAAEKLVDIL
;
A
#
# COMPACT_ATOMS: atom_id res chain seq x y z
N MET A 1 12.44 27.09 10.05
CA MET A 1 13.70 26.32 10.15
C MET A 1 14.04 26.18 11.63
N SER A 2 13.54 25.13 12.29
CA SER A 2 14.06 24.76 13.61
C SER A 2 15.36 24.02 13.36
N ALA A 3 16.49 24.58 13.77
CA ALA A 3 17.77 23.88 13.77
C ALA A 3 17.67 22.66 14.69
N ASP A 4 18.28 21.55 14.29
CA ASP A 4 18.38 20.37 15.15
C ASP A 4 18.96 20.78 16.51
N LYS A 5 18.22 20.49 17.58
CA LYS A 5 18.67 20.80 18.94
C LYS A 5 19.68 19.75 19.38
N ALA A 6 20.82 20.21 19.88
CA ALA A 6 21.83 19.32 20.44
C ALA A 6 21.27 18.56 21.66
N PRO A 7 21.57 17.26 21.82
CA PRO A 7 21.23 16.52 23.03
C PRO A 7 21.80 17.20 24.28
N VAL A 8 21.03 17.22 25.37
CA VAL A 8 21.56 17.66 26.66
C VAL A 8 22.52 16.62 27.23
N GLU A 9 23.56 17.06 27.94
CA GLU A 9 24.49 16.13 28.61
C GLU A 9 23.81 15.36 29.75
N LYS A 10 22.82 15.99 30.40
CA LYS A 10 22.15 15.42 31.57
C LYS A 10 20.75 16.01 31.76
N LEU A 11 19.78 15.13 32.01
CA LEU A 11 18.43 15.53 32.40
C LEU A 11 18.35 15.94 33.88
N PRO A 12 17.47 16.91 34.23
CA PRO A 12 17.12 17.20 35.62
C PRO A 12 16.69 15.93 36.39
N LEU A 13 16.86 15.92 37.71
CA LEU A 13 16.55 14.72 38.52
C LEU A 13 15.09 14.27 38.37
N ALA A 14 14.14 15.21 38.39
CA ALA A 14 12.73 14.90 38.21
C ALA A 14 12.47 14.26 36.83
N ALA A 15 13.04 14.83 35.76
CA ALA A 15 12.96 14.28 34.41
C ALA A 15 13.58 12.88 34.32
N ARG A 16 14.76 12.64 34.91
CA ARG A 16 15.38 11.29 34.94
C ARG A 16 14.52 10.25 35.64
N LYS A 17 13.92 10.61 36.79
CA LYS A 17 13.00 9.73 37.50
C LYS A 17 11.78 9.41 36.63
N ASN A 18 11.19 10.42 36.00
CA ASN A 18 10.04 10.21 35.13
C ASN A 18 10.39 9.39 33.87
N VAL A 19 11.56 9.56 33.25
CA VAL A 19 12.03 8.68 32.15
C VAL A 19 12.15 7.24 32.61
N ARG A 20 12.77 6.99 33.78
CA ARG A 20 12.86 5.63 34.33
C ARG A 20 11.47 5.02 34.56
N ASP A 21 10.60 5.75 35.26
CA ASP A 21 9.31 5.21 35.72
C ASP A 21 8.25 5.16 34.60
N GLY A 22 8.24 6.17 33.74
CA GLY A 22 7.26 6.36 32.67
C GLY A 22 7.61 5.66 31.36
N TRP A 23 8.91 5.44 31.08
CA TRP A 23 9.39 4.81 29.85
C TRP A 23 10.12 3.50 30.11
N GLU A 24 11.29 3.54 30.77
CA GLU A 24 12.18 2.36 30.85
C GLU A 24 11.52 1.16 31.53
N ASN A 25 10.76 1.39 32.61
CA ASN A 25 10.06 0.33 33.33
C ASN A 25 8.84 -0.22 32.57
N LYS A 26 8.31 0.51 31.57
CA LYS A 26 7.07 0.15 30.87
C LYS A 26 7.30 -0.35 29.45
N LYS A 27 8.43 -0.03 28.82
CA LYS A 27 8.69 -0.38 27.40
C LYS A 27 8.64 -1.88 27.12
N GLY A 28 9.00 -2.71 28.10
CA GLY A 28 8.96 -4.17 27.97
C GLY A 28 7.56 -4.73 27.66
N ASP A 29 6.51 -4.09 28.18
CA ASP A 29 5.13 -4.49 27.90
C ASP A 29 4.75 -4.18 26.44
N LEU A 30 5.25 -3.07 25.89
CA LEU A 30 5.07 -2.72 24.48
C LEU A 30 5.87 -3.65 23.56
N GLU A 31 7.11 -4.00 23.93
CA GLU A 31 7.93 -4.96 23.19
C GLU A 31 7.29 -6.36 23.17
N ALA A 32 6.68 -6.79 24.27
CA ALA A 32 5.92 -8.05 24.33
C ALA A 32 4.66 -8.04 23.44
N GLN A 33 3.97 -6.90 23.38
CA GLN A 33 2.85 -6.71 22.44
C GLN A 33 3.34 -6.77 21.00
N MET A 34 4.43 -6.09 20.67
CA MET A 34 5.05 -6.12 19.34
C MET A 34 5.45 -7.54 18.93
N LEU A 35 6.07 -8.32 19.84
CA LEU A 35 6.38 -9.73 19.59
C LEU A 35 5.13 -10.55 19.26
N THR A 36 4.05 -10.33 19.99
CA THR A 36 2.77 -11.03 19.75
C THR A 36 2.18 -10.67 18.39
N LEU A 37 2.20 -9.37 18.03
CA LEU A 37 1.64 -8.87 16.78
C LEU A 37 2.48 -9.27 15.56
N LEU A 38 3.81 -9.17 15.66
CA LEU A 38 4.74 -9.29 14.53
C LEU A 38 5.48 -10.63 14.47
N GLY A 39 5.31 -11.49 15.48
CA GLY A 39 5.88 -12.84 15.54
C GLY A 39 7.40 -12.89 15.73
N VAL A 40 8.08 -11.75 15.74
CA VAL A 40 9.52 -11.62 16.00
C VAL A 40 9.76 -10.52 17.03
N PRO A 41 10.84 -10.58 17.82
CA PRO A 41 11.13 -9.52 18.80
C PRO A 41 11.47 -8.21 18.12
N TRP A 42 10.81 -7.13 18.54
CA TRP A 42 11.14 -5.76 18.15
C TRP A 42 11.64 -4.97 19.36
N LYS A 43 12.59 -4.07 19.13
CA LYS A 43 13.12 -3.17 20.16
C LYS A 43 12.53 -1.78 20.02
N LEU A 44 12.21 -1.16 21.16
CA LEU A 44 11.75 0.23 21.20
C LEU A 44 12.83 1.10 21.83
N GLU A 45 13.38 2.03 21.05
CA GLU A 45 14.54 2.83 21.44
C GLU A 45 14.22 4.34 21.41
N ALA A 46 14.50 5.02 22.52
CA ALA A 46 14.33 6.45 22.62
C ALA A 46 15.51 7.08 23.36
N ASN A 47 16.09 8.11 22.78
CA ASN A 47 17.12 8.90 23.44
C ASN A 47 16.49 10.12 24.13
N ALA A 48 16.15 9.98 25.41
CA ALA A 48 15.55 11.06 26.18
C ALA A 48 16.43 12.33 26.25
N LEU A 49 17.76 12.20 26.16
CA LEU A 49 18.67 13.35 26.12
C LEU A 49 18.55 14.14 24.81
N ALA A 50 18.27 13.46 23.70
CA ALA A 50 18.04 14.08 22.39
C ALA A 50 16.62 14.65 22.25
N ILE A 51 15.63 14.05 22.92
CA ILE A 51 14.22 14.46 22.83
C ILE A 51 13.91 15.65 23.75
N TYR A 52 14.42 15.65 24.98
CA TYR A 52 14.10 16.66 26.00
C TYR A 52 14.31 18.13 25.58
N PRO A 53 15.33 18.50 24.78
CA PRO A 53 15.51 19.87 24.29
C PRO A 53 14.31 20.42 23.48
N TYR A 54 13.50 19.54 22.88
CA TYR A 54 12.33 19.92 22.10
C TYR A 54 11.08 20.19 22.96
N ALA A 55 11.15 19.94 24.27
CA ALA A 55 10.02 20.17 25.16
C ALA A 55 9.82 21.66 25.47
N GLU A 56 8.59 22.15 25.28
CA GLU A 56 8.15 23.46 25.76
C GLU A 56 8.10 23.49 27.30
N GLU A 57 8.41 24.63 27.93
CA GLU A 57 8.57 24.72 29.41
C GLU A 57 7.34 24.21 30.19
N ASP A 58 6.12 24.48 29.73
CA ASP A 58 4.89 24.01 30.35
C ASP A 58 4.28 22.78 29.64
N GLY A 59 5.02 22.22 28.68
CA GLY A 59 4.57 21.13 27.82
C GLY A 59 4.70 19.74 28.46
N TYR A 60 3.97 18.78 27.88
CA TYR A 60 3.98 17.39 28.34
C TYR A 60 5.40 16.78 28.36
N GLY A 61 6.19 17.03 27.31
CA GLY A 61 7.57 16.55 27.21
C GLY A 61 8.52 17.12 28.28
N LYS A 62 8.18 18.25 28.91
CA LYS A 62 9.00 18.86 29.97
C LYS A 62 8.62 18.37 31.34
N ASN A 63 7.31 18.33 31.60
CA ASN A 63 6.72 17.94 32.87
C ASN A 63 6.81 16.42 33.11
N SER A 64 6.62 15.63 32.06
CA SER A 64 6.61 14.17 32.12
C SER A 64 7.28 13.53 30.88
N PRO A 65 8.60 13.74 30.68
CA PRO A 65 9.32 13.28 29.49
C PRO A 65 9.23 11.77 29.24
N GLY A 66 9.26 10.94 30.28
CA GLY A 66 9.13 9.48 30.16
C GLY A 66 7.74 9.06 29.71
N ASP A 67 6.70 9.59 30.34
CA ASP A 67 5.32 9.27 29.93
C ASP A 67 5.01 9.83 28.53
N CYS A 68 5.60 10.97 28.16
CA CYS A 68 5.51 11.52 26.80
C CYS A 68 6.15 10.59 25.76
N ILE A 69 7.34 10.06 26.03
CA ILE A 69 7.99 9.07 25.14
C ILE A 69 7.11 7.83 25.03
N PHE A 70 6.67 7.28 26.17
CA PHE A 70 5.82 6.10 26.20
C PHE A 70 4.55 6.28 25.35
N ALA A 71 3.90 7.44 25.44
CA ALA A 71 2.68 7.72 24.68
C ALA A 71 2.87 7.62 23.15
N TYR A 72 4.05 7.98 22.61
CA TYR A 72 4.32 7.80 21.17
C TYR A 72 4.37 6.33 20.78
N PHE A 73 5.09 5.52 21.56
CA PHE A 73 5.19 4.10 21.27
C PHE A 73 3.88 3.36 21.51
N ASP A 74 3.14 3.71 22.55
CA ASP A 74 1.82 3.16 22.83
C ASP A 74 0.81 3.49 21.72
N ALA A 75 0.78 4.75 21.26
CA ALA A 75 -0.03 5.15 20.11
C ALA A 75 0.36 4.41 18.84
N PHE A 76 1.66 4.21 18.58
CA PHE A 76 2.13 3.42 17.45
C PHE A 76 1.67 1.96 17.55
N VAL A 77 1.84 1.30 18.69
CA VAL A 77 1.39 -0.10 18.90
C VAL A 77 -0.13 -0.21 18.74
N TYR A 78 -0.88 0.78 19.22
CA TYR A 78 -2.32 0.84 19.02
C TYR A 78 -2.69 0.93 17.53
N SER A 79 -2.10 1.85 16.76
CA SER A 79 -2.37 1.99 15.32
C SER A 79 -1.91 0.77 14.53
N LEU A 80 -0.77 0.18 14.89
CA LEU A 80 -0.27 -1.06 14.31
C LEU A 80 -1.31 -2.17 14.45
N LYS A 81 -1.85 -2.38 15.65
CA LYS A 81 -2.83 -3.43 15.92
C LYS A 81 -4.19 -3.15 15.29
N ASN A 82 -4.75 -1.97 15.55
CA ASN A 82 -6.18 -1.70 15.30
C ASN A 82 -6.46 -1.10 13.93
N SER A 83 -5.42 -0.64 13.22
CA SER A 83 -5.57 -0.06 11.88
C SER A 83 -4.76 -0.85 10.86
N PHE A 84 -3.44 -0.89 11.01
CA PHE A 84 -2.57 -1.49 9.99
C PHE A 84 -2.77 -3.01 9.88
N LEU A 85 -2.54 -3.76 10.96
CA LEU A 85 -2.67 -5.23 10.94
C LEU A 85 -4.13 -5.69 10.86
N ALA A 86 -5.07 -4.91 11.39
CA ALA A 86 -6.49 -5.19 11.25
C ALA A 86 -6.94 -5.21 9.77
N TYR A 87 -6.36 -4.32 8.95
CA TYR A 87 -6.65 -4.24 7.52
C TYR A 87 -5.74 -5.15 6.68
N HIS A 88 -4.43 -5.13 6.94
CA HIS A 88 -3.43 -5.80 6.09
C HIS A 88 -3.10 -7.25 6.50
N GLY A 89 -3.47 -7.66 7.72
CA GLY A 89 -3.24 -9.00 8.24
C GLY A 89 -1.78 -9.47 8.17
N ASP A 90 -1.59 -10.75 7.86
CA ASP A 90 -0.25 -11.36 7.75
C ASP A 90 0.61 -10.71 6.67
N SER A 91 0.01 -10.20 5.59
CA SER A 91 0.76 -9.52 4.53
C SER A 91 1.38 -8.21 5.02
N GLY A 92 0.72 -7.49 5.94
CA GLY A 92 1.28 -6.29 6.57
C GLY A 92 2.42 -6.62 7.52
N LYS A 93 2.26 -7.69 8.29
CA LYS A 93 3.31 -8.21 9.18
C LYS A 93 4.55 -8.64 8.41
N GLU A 94 4.40 -9.41 7.34
CA GLU A 94 5.50 -9.86 6.47
C GLU A 94 6.23 -8.66 5.87
N GLU A 95 5.49 -7.69 5.34
CA GLU A 95 6.04 -6.47 4.76
C GLU A 95 6.86 -5.68 5.78
N LEU A 96 6.28 -5.39 6.95
CA LEU A 96 6.94 -4.60 7.99
C LEU A 96 8.25 -5.26 8.45
N ASN A 97 8.24 -6.57 8.69
CA ASN A 97 9.46 -7.31 9.07
C ASN A 97 10.51 -7.33 7.95
N THR A 98 10.08 -7.32 6.68
CA THR A 98 11.00 -7.34 5.53
C THR A 98 11.65 -5.98 5.30
N VAL A 99 10.85 -4.92 5.35
CA VAL A 99 11.29 -3.54 5.11
C VAL A 99 12.08 -2.96 6.28
N CYS A 100 11.81 -3.44 7.50
CA CYS A 100 12.52 -3.04 8.71
C CYS A 100 13.31 -4.20 9.33
N PRO A 101 14.37 -4.70 8.67
CA PRO A 101 15.08 -5.92 9.08
C PRO A 101 15.82 -5.79 10.41
N THR A 102 16.01 -4.57 10.91
CA THR A 102 16.61 -4.34 12.24
C THR A 102 15.63 -4.60 13.38
N HIS A 103 14.33 -4.72 13.08
CA HIS A 103 13.24 -4.84 14.04
C HIS A 103 13.34 -3.82 15.18
N THR A 104 13.66 -2.57 14.84
CA THR A 104 13.80 -1.48 15.81
C THR A 104 12.86 -0.34 15.45
N VAL A 105 12.16 0.19 16.47
CA VAL A 105 11.37 1.41 16.38
C VAL A 105 12.07 2.51 17.19
N THR A 106 12.33 3.65 16.56
CA THR A 106 12.95 4.80 17.23
C THR A 106 12.00 5.99 17.34
N LEU A 107 12.31 6.98 18.19
CA LEU A 107 11.59 8.25 18.27
C LEU A 107 12.55 9.42 18.03
N VAL A 108 12.31 10.21 16.97
CA VAL A 108 13.21 11.29 16.54
C VAL A 108 12.43 12.55 16.11
N ALA A 109 13.08 13.72 16.19
CA ALA A 109 12.50 14.97 15.74
C ALA A 109 12.58 15.08 14.20
N SER A 110 11.52 15.56 13.55
CA SER A 110 11.52 15.83 12.11
C SER A 110 10.42 16.83 11.73
N PRO A 111 10.72 17.85 10.90
CA PRO A 111 9.70 18.79 10.41
C PRO A 111 8.80 18.19 9.31
N LYS A 112 8.98 16.91 8.94
CA LYS A 112 8.24 16.24 7.85
C LYS A 112 6.73 16.25 8.06
N PHE A 113 6.27 16.16 9.31
CA PHE A 113 4.86 16.10 9.67
C PHE A 113 4.46 17.32 10.49
N SER A 114 3.20 17.76 10.39
CA SER A 114 2.71 18.91 11.18
C SER A 114 2.71 18.66 12.70
N TYR A 115 2.56 17.40 13.13
CA TYR A 115 2.60 17.00 14.54
C TYR A 115 3.49 15.79 14.76
N SER A 116 3.10 14.66 14.15
CA SER A 116 3.84 13.41 14.21
C SER A 116 3.47 12.52 13.03
N GLY A 117 4.27 11.47 12.82
CA GLY A 117 4.05 10.46 11.80
C GLY A 117 5.13 9.39 11.91
N CYS A 118 5.31 8.59 10.87
CA CYS A 118 6.40 7.63 10.81
C CYS A 118 7.05 7.59 9.42
N ASP A 119 8.27 7.07 9.38
CA ASP A 119 8.93 6.65 8.16
C ASP A 119 9.84 5.45 8.41
N VAL A 120 10.45 4.94 7.34
CA VAL A 120 11.50 3.93 7.43
C VAL A 120 12.81 4.57 6.96
N GLN A 121 13.85 4.42 7.75
CA GLN A 121 15.20 4.82 7.37
C GLN A 121 16.21 3.82 7.92
N ASP A 122 17.22 3.47 7.11
CA ASP A 122 18.32 2.57 7.50
C ASP A 122 17.82 1.22 8.06
N GLY A 123 16.73 0.70 7.49
CA GLY A 123 16.09 -0.54 7.90
C GLY A 123 15.41 -0.50 9.28
N GLN A 124 15.17 0.70 9.83
CA GLN A 124 14.46 0.93 11.08
C GLN A 124 13.16 1.68 10.81
N LEU A 125 12.13 1.36 11.60
CA LEU A 125 10.94 2.21 11.66
C LEU A 125 11.22 3.38 12.60
N ARG A 126 10.87 4.60 12.19
CA ARG A 126 11.04 5.78 13.04
C ARG A 126 9.70 6.45 13.25
N LEU A 127 9.39 6.69 14.51
CA LEU A 127 8.36 7.59 14.96
C LEU A 127 8.93 9.00 14.91
N LEU A 128 8.23 9.90 14.24
CA LEU A 128 8.65 11.27 14.03
C LEU A 128 7.73 12.20 14.82
N PHE A 129 8.29 13.18 15.49
CA PHE A 129 7.55 14.31 16.05
C PHE A 129 8.07 15.63 15.47
N HIS A 130 7.17 16.60 15.28
CA HIS A 130 7.55 17.92 14.84
C HIS A 130 8.35 18.63 15.96
N PRO A 131 9.50 19.26 15.66
CA PRO A 131 10.37 19.90 16.65
C PRO A 131 9.67 20.84 17.63
N ASP A 132 8.64 21.54 17.16
CA ASP A 132 7.86 22.52 17.94
C ASP A 132 6.53 21.97 18.49
N LYS A 133 6.30 20.65 18.43
CA LYS A 133 5.03 20.00 18.82
C LYS A 133 5.22 18.69 19.58
N LEU A 134 6.36 18.53 20.28
CA LEU A 134 6.61 17.34 21.09
C LEU A 134 5.45 17.10 22.09
N GLY A 135 4.88 15.91 22.03
CA GLY A 135 3.78 15.50 22.92
C GLY A 135 2.39 15.96 22.50
N SER A 136 2.24 16.58 21.33
CA SER A 136 0.95 17.01 20.78
C SER A 136 0.46 16.07 19.68
N ASN A 137 -0.84 15.76 19.66
CA ASN A 137 -1.50 14.90 18.66
C ASN A 137 -0.74 13.60 18.38
N ILE A 138 -0.27 12.96 19.46
CA ILE A 138 0.58 11.78 19.42
C ILE A 138 -0.07 10.63 18.63
N SER A 139 -1.40 10.53 18.66
CA SER A 139 -2.18 9.52 17.93
C SER A 139 -1.89 9.46 16.43
N TYR A 140 -1.42 10.54 15.81
CA TYR A 140 -1.13 10.59 14.37
C TYR A 140 0.14 9.82 13.97
N VAL A 141 0.98 9.43 14.95
CA VAL A 141 2.28 8.83 14.69
C VAL A 141 2.21 7.52 13.88
N GLY A 142 1.13 6.76 14.06
CA GLY A 142 0.92 5.44 13.43
C GLY A 142 -0.11 5.42 12.30
N GLU A 143 -0.68 6.57 11.88
CA GLU A 143 -1.75 6.59 10.87
C GLU A 143 -1.27 6.20 9.47
N LYS A 144 0.00 6.43 9.15
CA LYS A 144 0.58 6.31 7.80
C LYS A 144 1.60 5.19 7.65
N ILE A 145 1.45 4.08 8.40
CA ILE A 145 2.40 2.95 8.36
C ILE A 145 2.51 2.38 6.93
N ALA A 146 1.40 2.16 6.23
CA ALA A 146 1.41 1.59 4.87
C ALA A 146 2.12 2.51 3.86
N GLU A 147 1.93 3.83 3.97
CA GLU A 147 2.65 4.83 3.17
C GLU A 147 4.14 4.80 3.49
N ALA A 148 4.51 4.77 4.78
CA ALA A 148 5.90 4.69 5.22
C ALA A 148 6.62 3.45 4.68
N LEU A 149 5.94 2.30 4.63
CA LEU A 149 6.49 1.06 4.04
C LEU A 149 6.62 1.14 2.52
N SER A 150 5.68 1.82 1.86
CA SER A 150 5.71 2.02 0.41
C SER A 150 6.86 2.94 -0.03
N ASP A 151 7.13 3.98 0.76
CA ASP A 151 8.20 4.96 0.50
C ASP A 151 9.59 4.47 0.92
N ALA A 152 9.65 3.38 1.72
CA ALA A 152 10.90 2.83 2.22
C ALA A 152 11.78 2.29 1.10
N PRO A 153 13.13 2.35 1.24
CA PRO A 153 14.03 1.61 0.37
C PRO A 153 13.64 0.13 0.34
N GLN A 154 13.24 -0.36 -0.83
CA GLN A 154 12.83 -1.75 -1.00
C GLN A 154 14.06 -2.66 -1.16
N PRO A 155 13.98 -3.93 -0.73
CA PRO A 155 15.04 -4.92 -0.97
C PRO A 155 15.39 -5.05 -2.46
N GLU A 156 16.63 -5.48 -2.75
CA GLU A 156 17.04 -5.75 -4.13
C GLU A 156 16.14 -6.81 -4.78
N GLY A 157 15.69 -6.55 -6.02
CA GLY A 157 14.77 -7.42 -6.75
C GLY A 157 13.30 -7.32 -6.31
N ALA A 158 12.95 -6.44 -5.37
CA ALA A 158 11.56 -6.16 -5.05
C ALA A 158 10.82 -5.53 -6.24
N SER A 159 9.51 -5.80 -6.33
CA SER A 159 8.65 -5.18 -7.34
C SER A 159 8.66 -3.65 -7.18
N PRO A 160 8.67 -2.88 -8.28
CA PRO A 160 8.62 -1.41 -8.23
C PRO A 160 7.26 -0.86 -7.79
N LEU A 161 6.25 -1.72 -7.63
CA LEU A 161 4.93 -1.36 -7.12
C LEU A 161 4.99 -1.02 -5.63
N SER A 162 4.19 -0.05 -5.17
CA SER A 162 4.06 0.26 -3.75
C SER A 162 3.50 -0.92 -2.95
N TYR A 163 3.68 -0.89 -1.63
CA TYR A 163 3.08 -1.91 -0.77
C TYR A 163 1.55 -1.93 -0.91
N ALA A 164 0.91 -0.75 -0.99
CA ALA A 164 -0.54 -0.65 -1.20
C ALA A 164 -1.00 -1.35 -2.49
N ALA A 165 -0.26 -1.16 -3.59
CA ALA A 165 -0.52 -1.81 -4.87
C ALA A 165 -0.32 -3.34 -4.78
N ARG A 166 0.78 -3.80 -4.19
CA ARG A 166 1.04 -5.24 -4.00
C ARG A 166 -0.02 -5.90 -3.12
N HIS A 167 -0.46 -5.19 -2.09
CA HIS A 167 -1.52 -5.65 -1.19
C HIS A 167 -2.85 -5.81 -1.94
N SER A 168 -3.31 -4.78 -2.67
CA SER A 168 -4.56 -4.87 -3.46
C SER A 168 -4.50 -5.99 -4.51
N ILE A 169 -3.35 -6.19 -5.17
CA ILE A 169 -3.17 -7.33 -6.09
C ILE A 169 -3.37 -8.65 -5.35
N LYS A 170 -2.70 -8.83 -4.20
CA LYS A 170 -2.79 -10.08 -3.43
C LYS A 170 -4.21 -10.34 -2.92
N THR A 171 -4.90 -9.32 -2.38
CA THR A 171 -6.19 -9.48 -1.70
C THR A 171 -7.39 -9.46 -2.63
N ASP A 172 -7.34 -8.68 -3.71
CA ASP A 172 -8.51 -8.38 -4.54
C ASP A 172 -8.44 -9.04 -5.92
N TYR A 173 -7.22 -9.33 -6.41
CA TYR A 173 -7.02 -9.99 -7.69
C TYR A 173 -6.64 -11.46 -7.52
N THR A 174 -5.50 -11.75 -6.89
CA THR A 174 -4.94 -13.12 -6.83
C THR A 174 -5.89 -14.13 -6.20
N THR A 175 -6.61 -13.73 -5.16
CA THR A 175 -7.61 -14.55 -4.45
C THR A 175 -8.89 -14.77 -5.25
N SER A 176 -9.30 -13.80 -6.08
CA SER A 176 -10.61 -13.76 -6.72
C SER A 176 -10.60 -14.14 -8.20
N ILE A 177 -9.44 -14.11 -8.87
CA ILE A 177 -9.36 -14.26 -10.32
C ILE A 177 -9.66 -15.68 -10.82
N ILE A 178 -9.41 -16.71 -10.01
CA ILE A 178 -9.48 -18.13 -10.43
C ILE A 178 -10.87 -18.52 -10.95
N PRO A 179 -11.98 -18.33 -10.20
CA PRO A 179 -13.31 -18.69 -10.69
C PRO A 179 -13.71 -17.95 -11.97
N LEU A 180 -13.25 -16.71 -12.12
CA LEU A 180 -13.57 -15.87 -13.26
C LEU A 180 -12.80 -16.31 -14.52
N LEU A 181 -11.52 -16.71 -14.38
CA LEU A 181 -10.76 -17.33 -15.45
C LEU A 181 -11.36 -18.66 -15.91
N GLU A 182 -11.80 -19.51 -14.97
CA GLU A 182 -12.47 -20.77 -15.29
C GLU A 182 -13.78 -20.54 -16.06
N LYS A 183 -14.55 -19.53 -15.65
CA LYS A 183 -15.76 -19.10 -16.35
C LYS A 183 -15.46 -18.64 -17.77
N ALA A 184 -14.45 -17.78 -17.97
CA ALA A 184 -14.01 -17.35 -19.29
C ALA A 184 -13.60 -18.53 -20.18
N ARG A 185 -12.76 -19.43 -19.66
CA ARG A 185 -12.31 -20.66 -20.37
C ARG A 185 -13.48 -21.52 -20.82
N LYS A 186 -14.51 -21.67 -19.98
CA LYS A 186 -15.71 -22.43 -20.31
C LYS A 186 -16.52 -21.75 -21.43
N LEU A 187 -16.75 -20.45 -21.34
CA LEU A 187 -17.52 -19.70 -22.34
C LEU A 187 -16.83 -19.71 -23.70
N LEU A 188 -15.51 -19.58 -23.72
CA LEU A 188 -14.71 -19.59 -24.95
C LEU A 188 -14.39 -21.01 -25.46
N GLN A 189 -14.66 -22.04 -24.66
CA GLN A 189 -14.16 -23.41 -24.90
C GLN A 189 -12.63 -23.47 -25.11
N ASN A 190 -11.90 -22.52 -24.52
CA ASN A 190 -10.46 -22.40 -24.65
C ASN A 190 -9.78 -22.60 -23.28
N PRO A 191 -9.27 -23.81 -22.96
CA PRO A 191 -8.63 -24.07 -21.67
C PRO A 191 -7.31 -23.31 -21.47
N LYS A 192 -6.71 -22.80 -22.55
CA LYS A 192 -5.46 -22.02 -22.53
C LYS A 192 -5.70 -20.53 -22.35
N PHE A 193 -6.96 -20.09 -22.20
CA PHE A 193 -7.24 -18.67 -22.02
C PHE A 193 -6.50 -18.11 -20.80
N GLU A 194 -5.88 -16.95 -21.01
CA GLU A 194 -5.14 -16.20 -20.02
C GLU A 194 -5.54 -14.71 -20.04
N PHE A 195 -5.66 -14.14 -18.84
CA PHE A 195 -5.76 -12.70 -18.64
C PHE A 195 -4.45 -12.19 -18.03
N GLN A 196 -3.77 -11.30 -18.74
CA GLN A 196 -2.45 -10.79 -18.42
C GLN A 196 -2.52 -9.28 -18.16
N PRO A 197 -2.78 -8.84 -16.91
CA PRO A 197 -2.89 -7.43 -16.60
C PRO A 197 -1.55 -6.68 -16.62
N ASN A 198 -0.40 -7.38 -16.54
CA ASN A 198 0.93 -6.76 -16.52
C ASN A 198 1.10 -5.64 -15.48
N PHE A 199 0.84 -5.96 -14.21
CA PHE A 199 0.71 -5.00 -13.11
C PHE A 199 1.84 -3.96 -13.00
N GLU A 200 3.10 -4.34 -13.24
CA GLU A 200 4.21 -3.38 -13.17
C GLU A 200 4.12 -2.31 -14.27
N ALA A 201 3.69 -2.68 -15.47
CA ALA A 201 3.46 -1.74 -16.55
C ALA A 201 2.26 -0.83 -16.27
N LEU A 202 1.17 -1.38 -15.70
CA LEU A 202 0.02 -0.58 -15.24
C LEU A 202 0.46 0.44 -14.19
N GLY A 203 1.17 -0.02 -13.15
CA GLY A 203 1.65 0.84 -12.07
C GLY A 203 2.60 1.93 -12.55
N ALA A 204 3.52 1.61 -13.47
CA ALA A 204 4.42 2.61 -14.05
C ALA A 204 3.67 3.71 -14.83
N LYS A 205 2.65 3.32 -15.62
CA LYS A 205 1.82 4.27 -16.38
C LYS A 205 0.89 5.10 -15.49
N LEU A 206 0.33 4.52 -14.44
CA LEU A 206 -0.51 5.25 -13.49
C LEU A 206 0.32 6.21 -12.64
N LYS A 207 1.48 5.79 -12.14
CA LYS A 207 2.38 6.64 -11.33
C LYS A 207 2.89 7.87 -12.08
N SER A 208 3.08 7.78 -13.39
CA SER A 208 3.54 8.89 -14.25
C SER A 208 2.42 9.60 -15.00
N GLY A 209 1.17 9.14 -14.84
CA GLY A 209 0.00 9.65 -15.53
C GLY A 209 -0.45 11.00 -14.99
N LYS A 210 -1.23 11.72 -15.80
CA LYS A 210 -1.92 12.95 -15.38
C LYS A 210 -3.32 12.63 -14.91
N ASP A 211 -3.80 13.41 -13.94
CA ASP A 211 -5.17 13.35 -13.41
C ASP A 211 -5.59 11.94 -12.94
N VAL A 212 -4.60 11.16 -12.49
CA VAL A 212 -4.82 9.83 -11.92
C VAL A 212 -5.48 9.99 -10.56
N ARG A 213 -6.51 9.19 -10.30
CA ARG A 213 -7.15 9.13 -8.98
C ARG A 213 -6.14 8.82 -7.86
N ASP A 214 -6.25 9.53 -6.74
CA ASP A 214 -5.30 9.43 -5.62
C ASP A 214 -5.24 8.03 -4.99
N ASP A 215 -6.32 7.25 -5.11
CA ASP A 215 -6.46 5.90 -4.58
C ASP A 215 -6.15 4.79 -5.61
N TRP A 216 -5.40 5.10 -6.69
CA TRP A 216 -5.12 4.10 -7.73
C TRP A 216 -4.32 2.91 -7.21
N GLU A 217 -3.38 3.11 -6.27
CA GLU A 217 -2.55 2.05 -5.72
C GLU A 217 -3.38 1.06 -4.91
N THR A 218 -4.24 1.56 -4.02
CA THR A 218 -5.11 0.72 -3.17
C THR A 218 -6.20 0.01 -3.96
N ASN A 219 -6.43 0.38 -5.22
CA ASN A 219 -7.42 -0.26 -6.10
C ASN A 219 -6.81 -0.98 -7.32
N LEU A 220 -5.47 -1.07 -7.43
CA LEU A 220 -4.81 -1.61 -8.63
C LEU A 220 -5.27 -3.05 -8.93
N GLY A 221 -5.31 -3.90 -7.91
CA GLY A 221 -5.79 -5.29 -8.04
C GLY A 221 -7.28 -5.36 -8.30
N SER A 222 -8.08 -4.64 -7.50
CA SER A 222 -9.55 -4.62 -7.62
C SER A 222 -10.02 -4.18 -9.01
N PHE A 223 -9.44 -3.13 -9.59
CA PHE A 223 -9.83 -2.67 -10.92
C PHE A 223 -9.35 -3.61 -12.02
N ALA A 224 -8.15 -4.17 -11.93
CA ALA A 224 -7.72 -5.20 -12.88
C ALA A 224 -8.65 -6.42 -12.89
N PHE A 225 -9.12 -6.85 -11.71
CA PHE A 225 -10.13 -7.90 -11.60
C PHE A 225 -11.44 -7.50 -12.30
N LYS A 226 -11.95 -6.28 -12.05
CA LYS A 226 -13.18 -5.77 -12.69
C LYS A 226 -13.09 -5.66 -14.21
N TYR A 227 -11.91 -5.41 -14.76
CA TYR A 227 -11.71 -5.44 -16.22
C TYR A 227 -11.91 -6.85 -16.80
N LEU A 228 -11.42 -7.89 -16.11
CA LEU A 228 -11.73 -9.27 -16.51
C LEU A 228 -13.23 -9.57 -16.33
N GLU A 229 -13.84 -9.07 -15.26
CA GLU A 229 -15.27 -9.28 -14.99
C GLU A 229 -16.11 -8.72 -16.13
N ALA A 230 -15.86 -7.47 -16.53
CA ALA A 230 -16.53 -6.83 -17.66
C ALA A 230 -16.32 -7.60 -18.99
N PHE A 231 -15.14 -8.17 -19.21
CA PHE A 231 -14.90 -9.03 -20.37
C PHE A 231 -15.77 -10.29 -20.33
N VAL A 232 -15.81 -10.98 -19.19
CA VAL A 232 -16.63 -12.19 -19.03
C VAL A 232 -18.12 -11.89 -19.15
N ASP A 233 -18.58 -10.76 -18.63
CA ASP A 233 -19.98 -10.33 -18.74
C ASP A 233 -20.39 -10.13 -20.21
N VAL A 234 -19.50 -9.59 -21.05
CA VAL A 234 -19.74 -9.50 -22.49
C VAL A 234 -19.82 -10.88 -23.12
N LEU A 235 -18.92 -11.82 -22.76
CA LEU A 235 -18.99 -13.18 -23.29
C LEU A 235 -20.32 -13.88 -22.97
N GLU A 236 -20.86 -13.66 -21.77
CA GLU A 236 -22.16 -14.19 -21.39
C GLU A 236 -23.31 -13.52 -22.12
N ARG A 237 -23.32 -12.18 -22.16
CA ARG A 237 -24.38 -11.40 -22.80
C ARG A 237 -24.52 -11.72 -24.28
N GLU A 238 -23.39 -11.83 -24.97
CA GLU A 238 -23.34 -12.17 -26.40
C GLU A 238 -23.41 -13.68 -26.66
N LYS A 239 -23.47 -14.51 -25.60
CA LYS A 239 -23.65 -15.97 -25.67
C LYS A 239 -22.53 -16.74 -26.37
N PHE A 240 -21.27 -16.36 -26.14
CA PHE A 240 -20.11 -17.09 -26.64
C PHE A 240 -20.11 -18.58 -26.24
N GLY A 241 -20.68 -18.93 -25.08
CA GLY A 241 -20.82 -20.32 -24.66
C GLY A 241 -21.78 -21.19 -25.49
N GLU A 242 -22.67 -20.56 -26.27
CA GLU A 242 -23.70 -21.22 -27.07
C GLU A 242 -23.47 -21.05 -28.58
N ASP A 243 -22.84 -19.95 -28.99
CA ASP A 243 -22.63 -19.60 -30.41
C ASP A 243 -21.22 -19.99 -30.88
N GLU A 244 -21.14 -20.91 -31.86
CA GLU A 244 -19.88 -21.38 -32.45
C GLU A 244 -19.17 -20.30 -33.27
N MET A 245 -19.90 -19.49 -34.04
CA MET A 245 -19.30 -18.47 -34.90
C MET A 245 -18.61 -17.39 -34.08
N LEU A 246 -19.17 -17.03 -32.92
CA LEU A 246 -18.52 -16.08 -32.00
C LEU A 246 -17.22 -16.65 -31.42
N ARG A 247 -17.19 -17.94 -31.08
CA ARG A 247 -15.96 -18.59 -30.58
C ARG A 247 -14.90 -18.70 -31.67
N GLU A 248 -15.28 -19.09 -32.89
CA GLU A 248 -14.38 -19.15 -34.04
C GLU A 248 -13.79 -17.77 -34.34
N GLY A 249 -14.62 -16.71 -34.41
CA GLY A 249 -14.13 -15.35 -34.61
C GLY A 249 -13.16 -14.89 -33.52
N PHE A 250 -13.43 -15.24 -32.26
CA PHE A 250 -12.49 -14.98 -31.16
C PHE A 250 -11.18 -15.75 -31.31
N GLU A 251 -11.22 -17.03 -31.68
CA GLU A 251 -10.03 -17.85 -31.87
C GLU A 251 -9.18 -17.36 -33.06
N GLU A 252 -9.81 -16.90 -34.14
CA GLU A 252 -9.13 -16.31 -35.30
C GLU A 252 -8.47 -14.97 -34.95
N GLY A 253 -9.16 -14.09 -34.21
CA GLY A 253 -8.64 -12.79 -33.79
C GLY A 253 -7.63 -12.87 -32.64
N VAL A 254 -7.78 -13.87 -31.76
CA VAL A 254 -7.00 -14.07 -30.53
C VAL A 254 -6.44 -15.50 -30.47
N PRO A 255 -5.64 -15.93 -31.47
CA PRO A 255 -5.15 -17.31 -31.57
C PRO A 255 -4.23 -17.71 -30.40
N LYS A 256 -3.67 -16.72 -29.70
CA LYS A 256 -2.85 -16.95 -28.50
C LYS A 256 -3.71 -17.26 -27.26
N GLY A 257 -5.01 -16.95 -27.29
CA GLY A 257 -5.90 -17.05 -26.13
C GLY A 257 -5.56 -16.05 -25.01
N VAL A 258 -4.84 -14.97 -25.33
CA VAL A 258 -4.37 -13.99 -24.36
C VAL A 258 -5.17 -12.70 -24.47
N VAL A 259 -5.68 -12.24 -23.33
CA VAL A 259 -6.24 -10.90 -23.16
C VAL A 259 -5.32 -10.10 -22.25
N GLN A 260 -4.92 -8.90 -22.69
CA GLN A 260 -4.08 -8.00 -21.89
C GLN A 260 -4.86 -6.77 -21.44
N LEU A 261 -4.55 -6.29 -20.24
CA LEU A 261 -4.95 -4.96 -19.78
C LEU A 261 -3.79 -3.99 -19.96
N LYS A 262 -4.05 -2.81 -20.53
CA LYS A 262 -3.05 -1.76 -20.72
C LYS A 262 -3.56 -0.39 -20.27
N VAL A 263 -2.65 0.43 -19.75
CA VAL A 263 -2.86 1.88 -19.63
C VAL A 263 -2.03 2.56 -20.71
N VAL A 264 -2.69 3.33 -21.56
CA VAL A 264 -2.09 4.01 -22.71
C VAL A 264 -2.25 5.52 -22.60
N ASP A 265 -1.47 6.28 -23.37
CA ASP A 265 -1.49 7.74 -23.29
C ASP A 265 -2.73 8.34 -23.97
N THR A 266 -3.31 7.64 -24.95
CA THR A 266 -4.52 8.09 -25.67
C THR A 266 -5.26 6.88 -26.25
N LEU A 267 -6.61 6.94 -26.25
CA LEU A 267 -7.48 5.95 -26.90
C LEU A 267 -7.80 6.41 -28.33
N LYS A 268 -7.85 5.48 -29.29
CA LYS A 268 -8.09 5.85 -30.70
C LYS A 268 -9.53 6.30 -30.92
N ASN A 269 -10.48 5.63 -30.26
CA ASN A 269 -11.91 5.87 -30.42
C ASN A 269 -12.51 6.82 -29.35
N GLY A 270 -11.66 7.43 -28.50
CA GLY A 270 -12.11 8.24 -27.38
C GLY A 270 -12.76 7.41 -26.26
N GLY A 271 -13.68 8.00 -25.50
CA GLY A 271 -14.42 7.29 -24.44
C GLY A 271 -13.59 6.98 -23.18
N TYR A 272 -14.01 5.96 -22.41
CA TYR A 272 -13.37 5.54 -21.16
C TYR A 272 -12.40 4.38 -21.34
N ASN A 273 -12.77 3.45 -22.22
CA ASN A 273 -12.09 2.19 -22.44
C ASN A 273 -12.15 1.87 -23.93
N GLU A 274 -11.17 1.11 -24.40
CA GLU A 274 -11.08 0.64 -25.77
C GLU A 274 -10.68 -0.83 -25.77
N VAL A 275 -11.32 -1.61 -26.62
CA VAL A 275 -10.93 -2.99 -26.91
C VAL A 275 -10.47 -3.07 -28.36
N LEU A 276 -9.35 -3.75 -28.61
CA LEU A 276 -8.77 -3.91 -29.95
C LEU A 276 -7.96 -5.20 -30.06
N LEU A 277 -7.72 -5.65 -31.29
CA LEU A 277 -6.79 -6.73 -31.59
C LEU A 277 -5.39 -6.16 -31.91
N ASP A 278 -4.36 -6.76 -31.31
CA ASP A 278 -2.96 -6.41 -31.53
C ASP A 278 -2.12 -7.70 -31.59
N ASP A 279 -1.60 -8.05 -32.77
CA ASP A 279 -0.79 -9.24 -33.03
C ASP A 279 -1.35 -10.53 -32.37
N GLY A 280 -2.62 -10.85 -32.66
CA GLY A 280 -3.28 -12.05 -32.14
C GLY A 280 -3.53 -12.05 -30.62
N THR A 281 -3.52 -10.87 -30.00
CA THR A 281 -3.84 -10.63 -28.59
C THR A 281 -5.01 -9.65 -28.51
N LEU A 282 -5.99 -9.92 -27.64
CA LEU A 282 -7.01 -8.93 -27.33
C LEU A 282 -6.46 -7.95 -26.30
N ILE A 283 -6.52 -6.66 -26.60
CA ILE A 283 -6.11 -5.59 -25.68
C ILE A 283 -7.36 -4.91 -25.17
N ILE A 284 -7.54 -4.89 -23.85
CA ILE A 284 -8.43 -3.96 -23.16
C ILE A 284 -7.55 -2.82 -22.65
N GLN A 285 -7.86 -1.58 -23.00
CA GLN A 285 -7.04 -0.44 -22.61
C GLN A 285 -7.83 0.78 -22.16
N THR A 286 -7.22 1.56 -21.28
CA THR A 286 -7.74 2.82 -20.74
C THR A 286 -6.61 3.86 -20.65
N THR A 287 -6.95 5.09 -20.27
CA THR A 287 -5.98 6.17 -19.99
C THR A 287 -5.85 6.41 -18.48
N PRO A 288 -4.74 7.01 -18.01
CA PRO A 288 -4.52 7.22 -16.57
C PRO A 288 -5.66 7.98 -15.86
N ASP A 289 -6.22 9.00 -16.50
CA ASP A 289 -7.34 9.83 -16.01
C ASP A 289 -8.68 9.08 -15.94
N LYS A 290 -8.77 7.91 -16.57
CA LYS A 290 -10.00 7.10 -16.65
C LYS A 290 -9.85 5.75 -15.97
N TRP A 291 -8.73 5.52 -15.29
CA TRP A 291 -8.47 4.29 -14.56
C TRP A 291 -9.60 3.97 -13.57
N GLY A 292 -10.19 2.79 -13.73
CA GLY A 292 -11.30 2.32 -12.91
C GLY A 292 -12.66 2.97 -13.20
N THR A 293 -12.79 3.75 -14.28
CA THR A 293 -14.03 4.45 -14.63
C THR A 293 -14.81 3.67 -15.70
N ASN A 294 -16.11 3.46 -15.46
CA ASN A 294 -17.02 2.78 -16.40
C ASN A 294 -16.47 1.44 -16.94
N ILE A 295 -15.87 0.65 -16.04
CA ILE A 295 -15.18 -0.60 -16.38
C ILE A 295 -16.14 -1.60 -17.04
N HIS A 296 -17.42 -1.60 -16.68
CA HIS A 296 -18.44 -2.48 -17.27
C HIS A 296 -18.62 -2.27 -18.79
N TYR A 297 -18.14 -1.14 -19.34
CA TYR A 297 -18.12 -0.87 -20.77
C TYR A 297 -16.81 -1.29 -21.48
N ALA A 298 -15.84 -1.86 -20.75
CA ALA A 298 -14.48 -2.04 -21.25
C ALA A 298 -14.35 -2.98 -22.46
N ALA A 299 -15.25 -3.95 -22.60
CA ALA A 299 -15.22 -4.93 -23.67
C ALA A 299 -16.51 -4.91 -24.54
N GLU A 300 -17.35 -3.87 -24.46
CA GLU A 300 -18.62 -3.82 -25.20
C GLU A 300 -18.47 -3.88 -26.72
N LYS A 301 -17.31 -3.48 -27.23
CA LYS A 301 -17.00 -3.50 -28.66
C LYS A 301 -16.33 -4.79 -29.14
N LEU A 302 -16.31 -5.83 -28.31
CA LEU A 302 -15.68 -7.11 -28.65
C LEU A 302 -16.22 -7.70 -29.96
N VAL A 303 -17.53 -7.86 -30.10
CA VAL A 303 -18.11 -8.48 -31.30
C VAL A 303 -17.86 -7.64 -32.56
N ASP A 304 -17.80 -6.31 -32.44
CA ASP A 304 -17.55 -5.41 -33.57
C ASP A 304 -16.13 -5.53 -34.15
N ILE A 305 -15.18 -6.11 -33.39
CA ILE A 305 -13.75 -6.19 -33.76
C ILE A 305 -13.26 -7.62 -34.05
N LEU A 306 -14.10 -8.64 -33.85
CA LEU A 306 -13.84 -10.03 -34.25
C LEU A 306 -14.23 -10.23 -35.71
#